data_AF-A0A920MEJ4-F1
#
_entry.id   AF-A0A920MEJ4-F1
#
_cell.length_a   1.000
_cell.length_b   1.000
_cell.length_c   1.000
_cell.angle_alpha   90.00
_cell.angle_beta   90.00
_cell.angle_gamma   90.00
#
_symmetry.space_group_name_H-M   'P 1'
#
loop_
_entity.id
_entity.type
_entity.pdbx_description
1 polymer ?
#
loop_
_entity_poly.entity_id
_entity_poly.type
_entity_poly.pdbx_seq_one_letter_code
_entity_poly.pdbx_strand_id
1 'polypeptide(L)'
;MNMNIEKQADELIEKLVAVNRVAKVVKGGRQFGFAAITVVGDGRGKIGMGYGKAKEVPLAIQKAMQAARKDLHQVSLKDERFITK
;
A
#
# COMPACT_ATOMS: atom_id res chain seq x y z
N MET A 1 -1.11 -30.96 2.61
CA MET A 1 -2.13 -30.25 1.82
C MET A 1 -1.58 -28.88 1.45
N ASN A 2 -1.10 -28.81 0.22
CA ASN A 2 -0.64 -27.71 -0.63
C ASN A 2 -0.24 -26.36 -0.01
N MET A 3 1.08 -26.16 0.04
CA MET A 3 1.76 -24.87 -0.07
C MET A 3 1.45 -24.24 -1.45
N ASN A 4 0.79 -23.10 -1.49
CA ASN A 4 0.59 -22.31 -2.71
C ASN A 4 0.46 -20.79 -2.45
N ILE A 5 1.05 -20.26 -1.36
CA ILE A 5 1.00 -18.82 -1.06
C ILE A 5 2.27 -18.07 -1.55
N GLU A 6 3.36 -18.77 -1.84
CA GLU A 6 4.66 -18.11 -2.09
C GLU A 6 4.88 -17.60 -3.52
N LYS A 7 4.15 -18.11 -4.53
CA LYS A 7 4.45 -17.78 -5.94
C LYS A 7 3.83 -16.48 -6.48
N GLN A 8 2.88 -15.86 -5.78
CA GLN A 8 2.25 -14.62 -6.28
C GLN A 8 2.97 -13.35 -5.80
N ALA A 9 3.88 -13.46 -4.84
CA ALA A 9 4.65 -12.32 -4.33
C ALA A 9 5.79 -11.88 -5.27
N ASP A 10 6.34 -12.78 -6.08
CA ASP A 10 7.56 -12.54 -6.86
C ASP A 10 7.37 -11.63 -8.09
N GLU A 11 6.13 -11.44 -8.57
CA GLU A 11 5.84 -10.52 -9.69
C GLU A 11 5.23 -9.18 -9.24
N LEU A 12 4.95 -9.00 -7.95
CA LEU A 12 4.37 -7.76 -7.45
C LEU A 12 5.46 -6.71 -7.20
N ILE A 13 5.45 -5.67 -8.01
CA ILE A 13 6.29 -4.49 -7.83
C ILE A 13 5.71 -3.66 -6.68
N GLU A 14 6.51 -3.42 -5.66
CA GLU A 14 6.14 -2.57 -4.53
C GLU A 14 6.78 -1.20 -4.66
N LYS A 15 5.97 -0.15 -4.49
CA LYS A 15 6.45 1.22 -4.53
C LYS A 15 5.91 2.02 -3.37
N LEU A 16 6.82 2.69 -2.66
CA LEU A 16 6.46 3.67 -1.65
C LEU A 16 6.15 4.99 -2.33
N VAL A 17 4.94 5.52 -2.11
CA VAL A 17 4.47 6.76 -2.74
C VAL A 17 4.85 7.95 -1.87
N ALA A 18 4.51 7.87 -0.57
CA ALA A 18 4.76 8.97 0.35
C ALA A 18 4.88 8.47 1.79
N VAL A 19 5.73 9.13 2.56
CA VAL A 19 5.74 9.06 4.02
C VAL A 19 5.54 10.46 4.56
N ASN A 20 4.49 10.64 5.36
CA ASN A 20 4.14 11.90 5.97
C ASN A 20 4.17 11.78 7.50
N ARG A 21 4.74 12.78 8.17
CA ARG A 21 4.57 12.93 9.62
C ARG A 21 3.21 13.56 9.89
N VAL A 22 2.37 12.86 10.63
CA VAL A 22 1.00 13.27 10.98
C VAL A 22 0.87 13.44 12.50
N ALA A 23 -0.08 14.27 12.94
CA ALA A 23 -0.32 14.50 14.36
C ALA A 23 -1.80 14.33 14.71
N LYS A 24 -2.10 13.67 15.84
CA LYS A 24 -3.41 13.67 16.49
C LYS A 24 -3.39 14.70 17.61
N VAL A 25 -4.25 15.71 17.50
CA VAL A 25 -4.40 16.73 18.55
C VAL A 25 -5.28 16.17 19.66
N VAL A 26 -4.86 16.36 20.91
CA VAL A 26 -5.59 15.98 22.13
C VAL A 26 -5.59 17.15 23.10
N LYS A 27 -6.40 17.10 24.16
CA LYS A 27 -6.54 18.20 25.13
C LYS A 27 -5.21 18.64 25.76
N GLY A 28 -4.22 17.75 25.86
CA GLY A 28 -2.89 18.02 26.44
C GLY A 28 -1.73 18.16 25.46
N GLY A 29 -1.97 18.26 24.15
CA GLY A 29 -0.90 18.44 23.16
C GLY A 29 -1.12 17.71 21.85
N ARG A 30 -0.02 17.38 21.16
CA ARG A 30 -0.04 16.69 19.86
C ARG A 30 0.69 15.36 19.97
N GLN A 31 0.01 14.27 19.66
CA GLN A 31 0.63 12.96 19.48
C GLN A 31 1.06 12.81 18.03
N PHE A 32 2.36 12.65 17.80
CA PHE A 32 2.90 12.46 16.46
C PHE A 32 2.89 10.99 16.05
N GLY A 33 2.81 10.76 14.74
CA GLY A 33 3.03 9.47 14.11
C GLY A 33 3.42 9.66 12.65
N PHE A 34 3.67 8.55 11.98
CA PHE A 34 4.00 8.52 10.56
C PHE A 34 2.90 7.77 9.82
N ALA A 35 2.49 8.33 8.70
CA ALA A 35 1.61 7.70 7.72
C ALA A 35 2.44 7.36 6.48
N ALA A 36 2.32 6.13 6.00
CA ALA A 36 2.93 5.67 4.77
C ALA A 36 1.83 5.27 3.79
N ILE A 37 2.03 5.61 2.52
CA ILE A 37 1.20 5.19 1.40
C ILE A 37 2.07 4.35 0.48
N THR A 38 1.61 3.14 0.17
CA THR A 38 2.31 2.19 -0.70
C THR A 38 1.37 1.69 -1.78
N VAL A 39 1.94 1.37 -2.93
CA VAL A 39 1.23 0.74 -4.04
C VAL A 39 1.97 -0.55 -4.37
N VAL A 40 1.22 -1.61 -4.63
CA VAL A 40 1.74 -2.90 -5.11
C VAL A 40 1.05 -3.25 -6.41
N GLY A 41 1.71 -3.90 -7.36
CA GLY A 41 1.06 -4.32 -8.59
C GLY A 41 1.96 -5.07 -9.55
N ASP A 42 1.34 -5.80 -10.48
CA ASP A 42 2.04 -6.62 -11.49
C ASP A 42 2.29 -5.87 -12.81
N GLY A 43 1.86 -4.60 -12.90
CA GLY A 43 1.96 -3.78 -14.12
C GLY A 43 1.09 -4.28 -15.29
N ARG A 44 0.35 -5.39 -15.12
CA ARG A 44 -0.50 -6.04 -16.13
C ARG A 44 -1.99 -5.86 -15.83
N GLY A 45 -2.32 -4.88 -15.00
CA GLY A 45 -3.69 -4.54 -14.64
C GLY A 45 -4.11 -5.01 -13.26
N LYS A 46 -3.25 -5.62 -12.43
CA LYS A 46 -3.53 -5.76 -10.99
C LYS A 46 -2.72 -4.74 -10.21
N ILE A 47 -3.44 -3.92 -9.45
CA ILE A 47 -2.84 -2.94 -8.54
C ILE A 47 -3.53 -2.99 -7.19
N GLY A 48 -2.79 -2.73 -6.13
CA GLY A 48 -3.30 -2.62 -4.78
C GLY A 48 -2.70 -1.42 -4.08
N MET A 49 -3.53 -0.72 -3.30
CA MET A 49 -3.12 0.45 -2.57
C MET A 49 -3.18 0.18 -1.08
N GLY A 50 -2.20 0.69 -0.35
CA GLY A 50 -2.07 0.46 1.08
C GLY A 50 -1.80 1.74 1.83
N TYR A 51 -2.51 1.90 2.94
CA TYR A 51 -2.28 2.95 3.89
C TYR A 51 -1.87 2.35 5.23
N GLY A 52 -0.83 2.89 5.84
CA GLY A 52 -0.33 2.45 7.14
C GLY A 52 0.00 3.63 8.02
N LYS A 53 -0.44 3.59 9.29
CA LYS A 53 -0.08 4.58 10.31
C LYS A 53 0.51 3.92 11.54
N ALA A 54 1.63 4.44 12.01
CA ALA A 54 2.29 3.96 13.21
C ALA A 54 3.08 5.07 13.91
N LYS A 55 3.62 4.77 15.10
CA LYS A 55 4.54 5.68 15.81
C LYS A 55 5.91 5.75 15.15
N GLU A 56 6.28 4.70 14.43
CA GLU A 56 7.57 4.56 13.75
C GLU A 56 7.37 4.42 12.24
N VAL A 57 8.35 4.88 11.47
CA VAL A 57 8.35 4.79 10.00
C VAL A 57 8.34 3.34 9.51
N PRO A 58 9.25 2.43 9.93
CA PRO A 58 9.28 1.06 9.40
C PRO A 58 7.96 0.31 9.68
N LEU A 59 7.38 0.50 10.86
CA LEU A 59 6.09 -0.12 11.21
C LEU A 59 4.93 0.46 10.39
N ALA A 60 4.96 1.74 10.03
CA ALA A 60 3.96 2.35 9.16
C ALA A 60 4.03 1.78 7.74
N ILE A 61 5.25 1.61 7.21
CA ILE A 61 5.49 1.04 5.88
C ILE A 61 5.03 -0.42 5.83
N GLN A 62 5.39 -1.23 6.82
CA GLN A 62 4.98 -2.64 6.88
C GLN A 62 3.44 -2.78 6.90
N LYS A 63 2.74 -1.93 7.68
CA LYS A 63 1.28 -1.92 7.70
C LYS A 63 0.69 -1.52 6.35
N ALA A 64 1.28 -0.52 5.70
CA ALA A 64 0.84 -0.08 4.37
C ALA A 64 1.02 -1.21 3.35
N MET A 65 2.18 -1.88 3.32
CA MET A 65 2.46 -3.01 2.43
C MET A 65 1.49 -4.17 2.63
N GLN A 66 1.22 -4.54 3.89
CA GLN A 66 0.25 -5.60 4.19
C GLN A 66 -1.17 -5.23 3.75
N ALA A 67 -1.57 -3.97 3.92
CA ALA A 67 -2.86 -3.49 3.42
C ALA A 67 -2.92 -3.54 1.89
N ALA A 68 -1.87 -3.08 1.20
CA ALA A 68 -1.80 -3.06 -0.26
C ALA A 68 -1.89 -4.46 -0.88
N ARG A 69 -1.20 -5.45 -0.27
CA ARG A 69 -1.25 -6.85 -0.72
C ARG A 69 -2.62 -7.50 -0.53
N LYS A 70 -3.38 -7.07 0.48
CA LYS A 70 -4.74 -7.55 0.72
C LYS A 70 -5.76 -6.92 -0.21
N ASP A 71 -5.54 -5.66 -0.59
CA ASP A 71 -6.46 -4.86 -1.40
C ASP A 71 -6.02 -4.79 -2.87
N LEU A 72 -5.86 -5.96 -3.51
CA LEU A 72 -5.52 -6.06 -4.92
C LEU A 72 -6.78 -5.98 -5.79
N HIS A 73 -6.86 -4.94 -6.61
CA HIS A 73 -7.93 -4.70 -7.57
C HIS A 73 -7.45 -4.95 -8.99
N GLN A 74 -8.33 -5.57 -9.79
CA GLN A 74 -8.12 -5.72 -11.22
C GLN A 74 -8.67 -4.49 -11.94
N VAL A 75 -7.77 -3.75 -12.57
CA VAL A 75 -8.06 -2.58 -13.40
C VAL A 75 -8.03 -3.03 -14.86
N SER A 76 -9.12 -2.77 -15.58
CA SER A 76 -9.14 -2.98 -17.02
C SER A 76 -8.30 -1.92 -17.72
N LEU A 77 -7.25 -2.35 -18.41
CA LEU A 77 -6.40 -1.51 -19.25
C LEU A 77 -6.90 -1.66 -20.69
N LYS A 78 -7.18 -0.54 -21.37
CA LYS A 78 -7.56 -0.54 -22.79
C LYS A 78 -6.40 0.04 -23.57
N ASP A 79 -5.74 -0.77 -24.40
CA ASP A 79 -4.61 -0.36 -25.25
C ASP A 79 -3.50 0.38 -24.49
N GLU A 80 -3.05 -0.18 -23.35
CA GLU A 80 -2.01 0.41 -22.47
C GLU A 80 -2.36 1.79 -21.86
N ARG A 81 -3.59 2.29 -22.08
CA ARG A 81 -4.11 3.51 -21.47
C ARG A 81 -5.18 3.21 -20.44
N PHE A 82 -5.21 4.04 -19.40
CA PHE A 82 -6.25 4.00 -18.38
C PHE A 82 -7.57 4.47 -18.97
N ILE A 83 -8.66 3.79 -18.61
CA ILE A 83 -10.00 4.13 -19.05
C ILE A 83 -10.37 5.48 -18.43
N THR A 84 -10.42 6.51 -19.26
CA THR A 84 -11.05 7.79 -18.91
C THR A 84 -12.30 7.94 -19.79
N LYS A 85 -13.36 8.47 -19.18
CA LYS A 85 -14.67 8.74 -19.79
C LYS A 85 -14.58 9.78 -20.90
#